data_AF-A0A7W5SGS0-F1
#
_entry.id   AF-A0A7W5SGS0-F1
#
_cell.length_a   1.000
_cell.length_b   1.000
_cell.length_c   1.000
_cell.angle_alpha   90.00
_cell.angle_beta   90.00
_cell.angle_gamma   90.00
#
_symmetry.space_group_name_H-M   'P 1'
#
loop_
_entity.id
_entity.type
_entity.pdbx_description
1 polymer ?
#
loop_
_entity_poly.entity_id
_entity_poly.type
_entity_poly.pdbx_seq_one_letter_code
_entity_poly.pdbx_strand_id
1 'polypeptide(L)'
;MATIHLNDGDKAFIEEQVKAGHYEDADAVLHAGLRLLRSQQAKLAELRAMIDKADRQIENGEYVSFSSTDDLTDYIVKKALARK
;
A
#
# COMPACT_ATOMS: atom_id res chain seq x y z
N MET A 1 -16.43 8.96 -24.26
CA MET A 1 -16.76 8.01 -23.17
C MET A 1 -16.05 6.71 -23.48
N ALA A 2 -15.37 6.10 -22.52
CA ALA A 2 -14.80 4.77 -22.71
C ALA A 2 -15.91 3.74 -22.51
N THR A 3 -16.16 2.90 -23.51
CA THR A 3 -17.09 1.77 -23.37
C THR A 3 -16.34 0.61 -22.73
N ILE A 4 -16.86 0.10 -21.61
CA ILE A 4 -16.24 -1.02 -20.88
C ILE A 4 -16.99 -2.31 -21.24
N HIS A 5 -16.26 -3.29 -21.77
CA HIS A 5 -16.79 -4.61 -22.07
C HIS A 5 -16.41 -5.56 -20.93
N LEU A 6 -17.42 -6.04 -20.22
CA LEU A 6 -17.26 -7.00 -19.13
C LEU A 6 -17.58 -8.42 -19.63
N ASN A 7 -16.85 -9.40 -19.09
CA ASN A 7 -17.22 -10.81 -19.28
C ASN A 7 -18.46 -11.15 -18.42
N ASP A 8 -19.06 -12.31 -18.66
CA ASP A 8 -20.32 -12.67 -17.98
C ASP A 8 -20.14 -12.95 -16.49
N GLY A 9 -18.95 -13.38 -16.06
CA GLY A 9 -18.62 -13.54 -14.64
C GLY A 9 -18.57 -12.22 -13.89
N ASP A 10 -17.92 -11.20 -14.46
CA ASP A 10 -17.84 -9.86 -13.88
C ASP A 10 -19.22 -9.20 -13.80
N LYS A 11 -20.06 -9.39 -14.83
CA LYS A 11 -21.47 -8.93 -14.80
C LYS A 11 -22.26 -9.61 -13.69
N ALA A 12 -22.16 -10.93 -13.56
CA ALA A 12 -22.85 -11.69 -12.53
C ALA A 12 -22.42 -11.25 -11.13
N PHE A 13 -21.13 -11.03 -10.91
CA PHE A 13 -20.59 -10.50 -9.66
C PHE A 13 -21.17 -9.12 -9.34
N ILE A 14 -21.17 -8.19 -10.30
CA ILE A 14 -21.74 -6.84 -10.10
C ILE A 14 -23.23 -6.93 -9.74
N GLU A 15 -23.99 -7.74 -10.47
CA GLU A 15 -25.41 -7.95 -10.18
C GLU A 15 -25.65 -8.52 -8.78
N GLU A 16 -24.84 -9.48 -8.33
CA GLU A 16 -24.93 -10.05 -6.99
C GLU A 16 -24.68 -8.99 -5.92
N GLN A 17 -23.65 -8.15 -6.08
CA GLN A 17 -23.33 -7.09 -5.14
C GLN A 17 -24.45 -6.04 -5.01
N VAL A 18 -25.12 -5.71 -6.12
CA VAL A 18 -26.27 -4.80 -6.11
C VAL A 18 -27.50 -5.48 -5.51
N LYS A 19 -27.82 -6.73 -5.90
CA LYS A 19 -28.95 -7.50 -5.35
C LYS A 19 -28.82 -7.73 -3.84
N ALA A 20 -27.60 -7.90 -3.34
CA ALA A 20 -27.30 -8.02 -1.92
C ALA A 20 -27.42 -6.68 -1.15
N GLY A 21 -27.59 -5.55 -1.84
CA GLY A 21 -27.70 -4.23 -1.26
C GLY A 21 -26.37 -3.65 -0.74
N HIS A 22 -25.24 -4.21 -1.15
CA HIS A 22 -23.92 -3.67 -0.78
C HIS A 22 -23.59 -2.38 -1.54
N TYR A 23 -24.15 -2.22 -2.74
CA TYR A 23 -23.98 -1.05 -3.59
C TYR A 23 -25.32 -0.69 -4.24
N GLU A 24 -25.50 0.61 -4.51
CA GLU A 24 -26.71 1.18 -5.10
C GLU A 24 -26.91 0.72 -6.55
N ASP A 25 -25.83 0.69 -7.33
CA ASP A 25 -25.85 0.33 -8.74
C ASP A 25 -24.49 -0.24 -9.21
N ALA A 26 -24.43 -0.61 -10.50
CA ALA A 26 -23.24 -1.16 -11.12
C ALA A 26 -22.07 -0.16 -11.16
N ASP A 27 -22.35 1.13 -11.32
CA ASP A 27 -21.31 2.18 -11.38
C ASP A 27 -20.64 2.35 -10.02
N ALA A 28 -21.40 2.25 -8.92
CA ALA A 28 -20.89 2.26 -7.56
C ALA A 28 -19.94 1.07 -7.30
N VAL A 29 -20.28 -0.13 -7.78
CA VAL A 29 -19.39 -1.31 -7.69
C VAL A 29 -18.10 -1.08 -8.47
N LEU A 30 -18.21 -0.57 -9.72
CA LEU A 30 -17.06 -0.30 -10.57
C LEU A 30 -16.14 0.77 -9.96
N HIS A 31 -16.71 1.87 -9.43
CA HIS A 31 -15.95 2.91 -8.77
C HIS A 31 -15.24 2.43 -7.51
N ALA A 32 -15.89 1.57 -6.73
CA ALA A 32 -15.27 0.93 -5.56
C ALA A 32 -14.09 0.03 -5.98
N GLY A 33 -14.27 -0.79 -7.03
CA GLY A 33 -13.21 -1.61 -7.61
C GLY A 33 -12.01 -0.79 -8.10
N LEU A 34 -12.26 0.29 -8.84
CA LEU A 34 -11.21 1.19 -9.32
C LEU A 34 -10.49 1.91 -8.17
N ARG A 35 -11.21 2.30 -7.12
CA ARG A 35 -10.60 2.89 -5.91
C ARG A 35 -9.69 1.88 -5.21
N LEU A 36 -10.11 0.63 -5.09
CA LEU A 36 -9.28 -0.44 -4.52
C LEU A 36 -8.03 -0.69 -5.37
N LEU A 37 -8.16 -0.74 -6.70
CA LEU A 37 -7.03 -0.90 -7.61
C LEU A 37 -6.01 0.24 -7.46
N ARG A 38 -6.48 1.50 -7.47
CA ARG A 38 -5.62 2.67 -7.27
C ARG A 38 -4.91 2.65 -5.93
N SER A 39 -5.59 2.25 -4.86
CA SER A 39 -4.99 2.13 -3.52
C SER A 39 -3.87 1.08 -3.49
N GLN A 40 -4.09 -0.09 -4.10
CA GLN A 40 -3.06 -1.13 -4.19
C GLN A 40 -1.85 -0.67 -5.02
N GLN A 41 -2.09 -0.01 -6.15
CA GLN A 41 -1.02 0.54 -6.99
C GLN A 41 -0.23 1.63 -6.26
N ALA A 42 -0.90 2.50 -5.51
CA ALA A 42 -0.26 3.54 -4.70
C ALA A 42 0.64 2.93 -3.61
N LYS A 43 0.15 1.93 -2.87
CA LYS A 43 0.96 1.22 -1.86
C LYS A 43 2.19 0.55 -2.45
N LEU A 44 2.06 -0.07 -3.62
CA LEU A 44 3.19 -0.69 -4.30
C LEU A 44 4.21 0.34 -4.78
N ALA A 45 3.75 1.49 -5.30
CA ALA A 45 4.62 2.59 -5.69
C ALA A 45 5.37 3.19 -4.49
N GLU A 46 4.67 3.38 -3.37
CA GLU A 46 5.26 3.83 -2.11
C GLU A 46 6.32 2.86 -1.59
N LEU A 47 6.01 1.55 -1.58
CA LEU A 47 6.97 0.52 -1.16
C LEU A 47 8.24 0.54 -2.02
N ARG A 48 8.09 0.62 -3.35
CA ARG A 48 9.24 0.74 -4.26
C ARG A 48 10.06 1.98 -3.98
N ALA A 49 9.42 3.12 -3.77
CA ALA A 49 10.11 4.37 -3.44
C ALA A 49 10.85 4.28 -2.10
N MET A 50 10.30 3.58 -1.09
CA MET A 50 10.98 3.32 0.17
C MET A 50 12.22 2.44 0.02
N ILE A 51 12.14 1.40 -0.82
CA ILE A 51 13.29 0.52 -1.14
C ILE A 51 14.37 1.32 -1.87
N ASP A 52 14.03 2.04 -2.94
CA ASP A 52 14.99 2.86 -3.68
C ASP A 52 15.68 3.90 -2.79
N LYS A 53 14.93 4.48 -1.83
CA LYS A 53 15.51 5.38 -0.84
C LYS A 53 16.48 4.64 0.08
N ALA A 54 16.09 3.49 0.62
CA ALA A 54 16.92 2.71 1.52
C ALA A 54 18.22 2.25 0.83
N ASP A 55 18.16 1.83 -0.43
CA ASP A 55 19.33 1.43 -1.22
C ASP A 55 20.33 2.59 -1.35
N ARG A 56 19.86 3.80 -1.69
CA ARG A 56 20.70 5.01 -1.72
C ARG A 56 21.29 5.34 -0.36
N GLN A 57 20.54 5.14 0.72
CA GLN A 57 21.05 5.35 2.08
C GLN A 57 22.18 4.38 2.40
N ILE A 58 22.05 3.11 1.99
CA ILE A 58 23.12 2.11 2.15
C ILE A 58 24.36 2.51 1.34
N GLU A 59 24.19 2.88 0.08
CA GLU A 59 25.28 3.34 -0.80
C GLU A 59 26.02 4.56 -0.24
N ASN A 60 25.27 5.49 0.36
CA ASN A 60 25.84 6.69 1.00
C ASN A 60 26.44 6.43 2.40
N GLY A 61 26.34 5.21 2.93
CA GLY A 61 26.78 4.90 4.30
C GLY A 61 25.85 5.44 5.40
N GLU A 62 24.63 5.85 5.05
CA GLU A 62 23.59 6.32 5.97
C GLU A 62 22.86 5.16 6.67
N TYR A 63 23.61 4.22 7.23
CA TYR A 63 23.07 3.09 7.98
C TYR A 63 23.83 2.89 9.29
N VAL A 64 23.21 2.17 10.22
CA VAL A 64 23.85 1.75 11.48
C VAL A 64 23.74 0.25 11.56
N SER A 65 24.88 -0.42 11.76
CA SER A 65 24.94 -1.87 11.97
C SER A 65 24.85 -2.18 13.46
N PHE A 66 24.16 -3.25 13.81
CA PHE A 66 24.04 -3.75 15.17
C PHE A 66 24.48 -5.21 15.19
N SER A 67 25.33 -5.58 16.16
CA SER A 67 25.83 -6.95 16.29
C SER A 67 24.97 -7.77 17.27
N SER A 68 24.17 -7.09 18.09
CA SER A 68 23.24 -7.70 19.04
C SER A 68 21.96 -6.88 19.19
N THR A 69 20.92 -7.51 19.74
CA THR A 69 19.67 -6.84 20.12
C THR A 69 19.88 -5.80 21.22
N ASP A 70 20.87 -6.02 22.10
CA ASP A 70 21.22 -5.08 23.17
C ASP A 70 21.83 -3.79 22.58
N ASP A 71 22.70 -3.91 21.56
CA ASP A 71 23.28 -2.75 20.86
C ASP A 71 22.20 -1.86 20.22
N LEU A 72 21.18 -2.49 19.61
CA LEU A 72 20.05 -1.79 19.02
C LEU A 72 19.23 -1.07 20.10
N THR A 73 18.97 -1.75 21.21
CA THR A 73 18.18 -1.20 22.32
C THR A 73 18.87 0.02 22.93
N ASP A 74 20.18 -0.09 23.20
CA ASP A 74 20.99 1.02 23.71
C ASP A 74 21.01 2.22 22.77
N TYR A 75 21.12 1.98 21.46
CA TYR A 75 21.08 3.03 20.45
C TYR A 75 19.74 3.78 20.46
N ILE A 76 18.62 3.05 20.54
CA ILE A 76 17.27 3.65 20.59
C ILE A 76 17.11 4.50 21.85
N VAL A 77 17.50 3.99 23.02
CA VAL A 77 17.42 4.71 24.30
C VAL A 77 18.26 5.99 24.25
N LYS A 78 19.52 5.91 23.78
CA LYS A 78 20.39 7.08 23.63
C LYS A 78 19.78 8.14 22.70
N LYS A 79 19.23 7.73 21.54
CA LYS A 79 18.55 8.64 20.62
C LYS A 79 17.31 9.29 21.22
N ALA A 80 16.53 8.56 22.01
CA ALA A 80 15.33 9.11 22.64
C ALA A 80 15.68 10.16 23.70
N LEU A 81 16.73 9.91 24.50
CA LEU A 81 17.21 10.85 25.51
C LEU A 81 17.83 12.12 24.91
N ALA A 82 18.54 11.99 23.78
CA ALA A 82 19.17 13.12 23.09
C ALA A 82 18.19 14.05 22.34
N ARG A 83 16.90 13.68 22.27
CA ARG A 83 15.84 14.52 21.67
C ARG A 83 15.15 15.44 22.68
N LYS A 84 15.45 15.31 23.98
CA LYS A 84 15.00 16.23 25.04
C LYS A 84 15.98 17.38 25.18
#